data_AF-A0A9E7D2K5-F1
#
_entry.id   AF-A0A9E7D2K5-F1
#
_cell.length_a   1.000
_cell.length_b   1.000
_cell.length_c   1.000
_cell.angle_alpha   90.00
_cell.angle_beta   90.00
_cell.angle_gamma   90.00
#
_symmetry.space_group_name_H-M   'P 1'
#
loop_
_entity.id
_entity.type
_entity.pdbx_description
1 polymer ?
#
loop_
_entity_poly.entity_id
_entity_poly.type
_entity_poly.pdbx_seq_one_letter_code
_entity_poly.pdbx_strand_id
1 'polypeptide(L)'
;MRMPSSNMIIAGLVVVGVVALFAKRPPHTPTSLPPPQAEGYRQAIAPPRPASVASPAPAPTATAAAWDIPDPDALPDDAYGRTVRHGRDLIARTSSLIGPDAPDPAMRHAGNGLDCQSCHIQAGTQQFGIPLAGVWGVFPQYIGRENEVRTLEERVNGCMERSMNGRALAVDGPEMKAIMTYIRHISAPERVGQSLVGRGTPPLPLPDRAADPVRGQVVYAETCAACHGADGLGQRLEAAEAAETGRRYRFPPLWGPDSYNDGAGMARIITAARFVHGNMPLGTTFEAPAIPPADAFDVMAFVNTQPRPRRAGLEADYPDRSAKPVDAAYPPFVGPFPAEQHRFGPWQPIQDWLRANPAAARALP
;
A
#
# COMPACT_ATOMS: atom_id res chain seq x y z
N MET A 1 -29.56 18.46 70.98
CA MET A 1 -31.01 18.74 70.94
C MET A 1 -31.24 19.76 69.81
N ARG A 2 -32.17 19.45 68.89
CA ARG A 2 -32.79 20.33 67.87
C ARG A 2 -31.99 20.70 66.60
N MET A 3 -32.37 20.03 65.50
CA MET A 3 -32.58 20.57 64.13
C MET A 3 -33.54 21.80 64.13
N PRO A 4 -33.91 22.50 63.02
CA PRO A 4 -33.71 22.20 61.57
C PRO A 4 -33.41 23.44 60.67
N SER A 5 -33.20 23.22 59.36
CA SER A 5 -34.04 23.83 58.31
C SER A 5 -33.64 23.32 56.92
N SER A 6 -34.63 22.70 56.28
CA SER A 6 -34.63 22.22 54.91
C SER A 6 -34.77 23.39 53.92
N ASN A 7 -34.18 23.27 52.73
CA ASN A 7 -34.75 23.90 51.55
C ASN A 7 -34.69 22.98 50.32
N MET A 8 -35.89 22.76 49.79
CA MET A 8 -36.26 22.06 48.56
C MET A 8 -35.57 22.63 47.33
N ILE A 9 -35.10 21.77 46.43
CA ILE A 9 -35.15 22.03 44.98
C ILE A 9 -35.76 20.80 44.31
N ILE A 10 -36.90 21.03 43.66
CA ILE A 10 -37.69 20.08 42.89
C ILE A 10 -37.14 20.11 41.46
N ALA A 11 -36.66 18.97 40.96
CA ALA A 11 -36.43 18.76 39.53
C ALA A 11 -37.37 17.62 39.08
N GLY A 12 -38.43 18.00 38.36
CA GLY A 12 -39.44 17.09 37.84
C GLY A 12 -38.87 16.23 36.70
N LEU A 13 -39.01 14.92 36.83
CA LEU A 13 -38.64 13.93 35.83
C LEU A 13 -39.92 13.48 35.12
N VAL A 14 -40.12 13.95 33.88
CA VAL A 14 -41.24 13.53 33.02
C VAL A 14 -40.85 12.22 32.36
N VAL A 15 -41.44 11.12 32.83
CA VAL A 15 -41.34 9.79 32.19
C VAL A 15 -42.50 9.66 31.21
N VAL A 16 -42.20 9.79 29.91
CA VAL A 16 -43.15 9.45 28.85
C VAL A 16 -43.08 7.94 28.61
N GLY A 17 -44.08 7.21 29.11
CA GLY A 17 -44.25 5.79 28.83
C GLY A 17 -44.73 5.57 27.39
N VAL A 18 -43.92 4.91 26.57
CA VAL A 18 -44.32 4.42 25.25
C VAL A 18 -44.95 3.04 25.42
N VAL A 19 -46.26 2.97 25.26
CA VAL A 19 -47.02 1.71 25.20
C VAL A 19 -46.88 1.13 23.78
N ALA A 20 -46.09 0.07 23.64
CA ALA A 20 -46.00 -0.69 22.39
C ALA A 20 -47.15 -1.71 22.32
N LEU A 21 -48.16 -1.41 21.49
CA LEU A 21 -49.24 -2.33 21.13
C LEU A 21 -48.73 -3.34 20.09
N PHE A 22 -48.44 -4.57 20.53
CA PHE A 22 -48.14 -5.70 19.65
C PHE A 22 -49.43 -6.28 19.06
N ALA A 23 -49.77 -5.89 17.83
CA ALA A 23 -50.78 -6.57 17.03
C ALA A 23 -50.15 -7.80 16.33
N LYS A 24 -50.59 -9.00 16.71
CA LYS A 24 -50.23 -10.27 16.05
C LYS A 24 -50.74 -10.27 14.61
N ARG A 25 -49.82 -10.34 13.63
CA ARG A 25 -50.16 -10.67 12.23
C ARG A 25 -50.17 -12.20 12.04
N PRO A 26 -51.14 -12.77 11.31
CA PRO A 26 -51.16 -14.21 10.99
C PRO A 26 -50.07 -14.57 9.96
N PRO A 27 -49.59 -15.83 9.92
CA PRO A 27 -48.48 -16.23 9.08
C PRO A 27 -48.89 -16.34 7.61
N HIS A 28 -48.14 -15.68 6.73
CA HIS A 28 -48.24 -15.84 5.28
C HIS A 28 -47.53 -17.12 4.84
N THR A 29 -48.25 -18.01 4.16
CA THR A 29 -47.71 -19.17 3.46
C THR A 29 -47.02 -18.70 2.16
N PRO A 30 -45.76 -19.10 1.88
CA PRO A 30 -45.11 -18.73 0.63
C PRO A 30 -45.63 -19.57 -0.53
N THR A 31 -46.32 -18.93 -1.47
CA THR A 31 -46.69 -19.50 -2.77
C THR A 31 -45.45 -19.60 -3.64
N SER A 32 -45.06 -20.82 -4.03
CA SER A 32 -43.99 -21.07 -4.99
C SER A 32 -44.38 -20.57 -6.38
N LEU A 33 -43.52 -19.76 -6.99
CA LEU A 33 -43.61 -19.40 -8.41
C LEU A 33 -43.05 -20.56 -9.25
N PRO A 34 -43.69 -20.92 -10.38
CA PRO A 34 -43.18 -21.94 -11.28
C PRO A 34 -41.92 -21.44 -12.04
N PRO A 35 -40.99 -22.34 -12.41
CA PRO A 35 -39.78 -21.96 -13.12
C PRO A 35 -40.09 -21.46 -14.54
N PRO A 36 -39.34 -20.47 -15.06
CA PRO A 36 -39.55 -19.96 -16.41
C PRO A 36 -39.18 -21.01 -17.46
N GLN A 37 -40.15 -21.26 -18.35
CA GLN A 37 -39.98 -22.12 -19.52
C GLN A 37 -39.05 -21.45 -20.53
N ALA A 38 -37.95 -22.12 -20.85
CA ALA A 38 -36.99 -21.70 -21.86
C ALA A 38 -37.31 -22.36 -23.20
N GLU A 39 -38.22 -21.78 -23.99
CA GLU A 39 -38.43 -22.17 -25.38
C GLU A 39 -38.71 -20.94 -26.25
N GLY A 40 -37.90 -20.74 -27.30
CA GLY A 40 -38.35 -20.01 -28.49
C GLY A 40 -37.54 -18.79 -28.95
N TYR A 41 -36.24 -18.95 -29.26
CA TYR A 41 -35.67 -18.28 -30.44
C TYR A 41 -34.38 -18.99 -30.91
N ARG A 42 -34.52 -20.05 -31.73
CA ARG A 42 -33.41 -20.54 -32.57
C ARG A 42 -33.48 -19.83 -33.91
N GLN A 43 -32.80 -18.68 -34.02
CA GLN A 43 -32.32 -18.22 -35.32
C GLN A 43 -31.02 -18.94 -35.65
N ALA A 44 -30.97 -19.55 -36.83
CA ALA A 44 -29.79 -20.19 -37.36
C ALA A 44 -28.72 -19.14 -37.67
N ILE A 45 -27.73 -19.02 -36.78
CA ILE A 45 -26.49 -18.28 -37.05
C ILE A 45 -25.51 -19.28 -37.67
N ALA A 46 -25.13 -19.04 -38.92
CA ALA A 46 -24.07 -19.79 -39.59
C ALA A 46 -22.76 -19.66 -38.79
N PRO A 47 -21.94 -20.73 -38.71
CA PRO A 47 -20.70 -20.69 -37.92
C PRO A 47 -19.77 -19.59 -38.47
N PRO A 48 -19.19 -18.73 -37.62
CA PRO A 48 -18.17 -17.81 -38.07
C PRO A 48 -16.96 -18.59 -38.57
N ARG A 49 -16.41 -18.16 -39.71
CA ARG A 49 -15.13 -18.64 -40.23
C ARG A 49 -14.07 -18.53 -39.12
N PRO A 50 -13.17 -19.52 -38.95
CA PRO A 50 -12.11 -19.41 -37.97
C PRO A 50 -11.24 -18.20 -38.31
N ALA A 51 -11.24 -17.21 -37.44
CA ALA A 51 -10.24 -16.16 -37.45
C ALA A 51 -8.88 -16.84 -37.24
N SER A 52 -7.91 -16.54 -38.11
CA SER A 52 -6.53 -16.91 -37.94
C SER A 52 -6.05 -16.32 -36.61
N VAL A 53 -5.99 -17.17 -35.57
CA VAL A 53 -5.39 -16.82 -34.29
C VAL A 53 -3.90 -16.64 -34.56
N ALA A 54 -3.46 -15.40 -34.70
CA ALA A 54 -2.05 -15.10 -34.59
C ALA A 54 -1.63 -15.55 -33.18
N SER A 55 -0.72 -16.51 -33.11
CA SER A 55 -0.17 -16.99 -31.85
C SER A 55 0.28 -15.79 -31.01
N PRO A 56 -0.12 -15.70 -29.73
CA PRO A 56 0.48 -14.71 -28.86
C PRO A 56 1.98 -14.94 -28.84
N ALA A 57 2.75 -13.89 -29.13
CA ALA A 57 4.18 -13.93 -28.93
C ALA A 57 4.45 -14.38 -27.47
N PRO A 58 5.40 -15.30 -27.24
CA PRO A 58 5.68 -15.76 -25.89
C PRO A 58 6.05 -14.56 -25.03
N ALA A 59 5.35 -14.39 -23.90
CA ALA A 59 5.76 -13.46 -22.87
C ALA A 59 7.21 -13.81 -22.48
N PRO A 60 8.09 -12.82 -22.32
CA PRO A 60 9.49 -13.10 -22.00
C PRO A 60 9.56 -13.82 -20.65
N THR A 61 9.88 -15.10 -20.70
CA THR A 61 10.36 -15.90 -19.56
C THR A 61 11.78 -15.47 -19.24
N ALA A 62 11.95 -14.24 -18.76
CA ALA A 62 13.18 -13.86 -18.11
C ALA A 62 13.14 -14.44 -16.69
N THR A 63 13.63 -15.66 -16.51
CA THR A 63 14.03 -16.13 -15.17
C THR A 63 15.04 -15.14 -14.65
N ALA A 64 14.67 -14.37 -13.64
CA ALA A 64 15.59 -13.36 -13.14
C ALA A 64 16.72 -14.07 -12.40
N ALA A 65 17.96 -13.77 -12.77
CA ALA A 65 19.12 -14.32 -12.05
C ALA A 65 19.03 -13.94 -10.57
N ALA A 66 19.12 -14.94 -9.69
CA ALA A 66 19.10 -14.74 -8.25
C ALA A 66 20.16 -13.72 -7.84
N TRP A 67 19.78 -12.79 -6.97
CA TRP A 67 20.71 -11.78 -6.47
C TRP A 67 21.67 -12.40 -5.47
N ASP A 68 22.96 -12.12 -5.65
CA ASP A 68 23.96 -12.31 -4.62
C ASP A 68 23.96 -11.07 -3.73
N ILE A 69 23.31 -11.18 -2.56
CA ILE A 69 23.11 -10.13 -1.56
C ILE A 69 24.01 -10.42 -0.36
N PRO A 70 24.94 -9.52 0.01
CA PRO A 70 25.77 -9.69 1.18
C PRO A 70 24.96 -9.88 2.46
N ASP A 71 25.30 -10.91 3.25
CA ASP A 71 24.66 -11.20 4.53
C ASP A 71 25.23 -10.32 5.66
N PRO A 72 24.40 -9.45 6.29
CA PRO A 72 24.79 -8.67 7.47
C PRO A 72 25.40 -9.47 8.62
N ASP A 73 25.01 -10.72 8.80
CA ASP A 73 25.47 -11.56 9.92
C ASP A 73 26.83 -12.22 9.63
N ALA A 74 27.31 -12.18 8.39
CA ALA A 74 28.66 -12.60 8.03
C ALA A 74 29.74 -11.56 8.39
N LEU A 75 29.34 -10.33 8.75
CA LEU A 75 30.27 -9.27 9.16
C LEU A 75 30.81 -9.50 10.59
N PRO A 76 32.09 -9.15 10.85
CA PRO A 76 32.66 -9.23 12.20
C PRO A 76 31.88 -8.38 13.22
N ASP A 77 32.06 -8.69 14.51
CA ASP A 77 31.50 -7.88 15.59
C ASP A 77 32.34 -6.64 15.93
N ASP A 78 32.57 -5.81 14.91
CA ASP A 78 33.18 -4.49 15.04
C ASP A 78 32.13 -3.36 14.95
N ALA A 79 32.59 -2.11 14.99
CA ALA A 79 31.71 -0.96 14.90
C ALA A 79 30.88 -0.96 13.61
N TYR A 80 31.47 -1.34 12.47
CA TYR A 80 30.80 -1.35 11.19
C TYR A 80 29.73 -2.45 11.13
N GLY A 81 30.09 -3.68 11.50
CA GLY A 81 29.17 -4.82 11.54
C GLY A 81 27.97 -4.56 12.46
N ARG A 82 28.20 -3.97 13.64
CA ARG A 82 27.09 -3.58 14.54
C ARG A 82 26.19 -2.52 13.92
N THR A 83 26.75 -1.51 13.24
CA THR A 83 25.95 -0.49 12.56
C THR A 83 25.12 -1.06 11.41
N VAL A 84 25.66 -2.01 10.63
CA VAL A 84 24.91 -2.72 9.59
C VAL A 84 23.74 -3.50 10.19
N ARG A 85 23.99 -4.30 11.23
CA ARG A 85 22.94 -5.08 11.91
C ARG A 85 21.87 -4.17 12.53
N HIS A 86 22.27 -3.06 13.14
CA HIS A 86 21.33 -2.06 13.66
C HIS A 86 20.48 -1.42 12.54
N GLY A 87 21.08 -1.12 11.39
CA GLY A 87 20.35 -0.62 10.23
C GLY A 87 19.32 -1.62 9.70
N ARG A 88 19.66 -2.92 9.63
CA ARG A 88 18.71 -3.99 9.32
C ARG A 88 17.56 -4.01 10.32
N ASP A 89 17.87 -3.88 11.60
CA ASP A 89 16.88 -3.88 12.67
C ASP A 89 15.92 -2.69 12.56
N LEU A 90 16.40 -1.50 12.21
CA LEU A 90 15.53 -0.34 11.97
C LEU A 90 14.55 -0.58 10.81
N ILE A 91 14.95 -1.33 9.78
CA ILE A 91 14.06 -1.72 8.68
C ILE A 91 13.06 -2.79 9.10
N ALA A 92 13.49 -3.78 9.87
CA ALA A 92 12.66 -4.92 10.26
C ALA A 92 11.75 -4.63 11.48
N ARG A 93 12.16 -3.74 12.37
CA ARG A 93 11.56 -3.51 13.70
C ARG A 93 11.34 -2.03 13.93
N THR A 94 10.95 -1.31 12.87
CA THR A 94 10.74 0.14 12.90
C THR A 94 9.76 0.52 14.00
N SER A 95 8.67 -0.23 14.18
CA SER A 95 7.61 0.12 15.13
C SER A 95 8.09 0.17 16.58
N SER A 96 9.06 -0.67 16.95
CA SER A 96 9.63 -0.77 18.31
C SER A 96 10.91 0.02 18.51
N LEU A 97 11.65 0.35 17.45
CA LEU A 97 12.92 1.09 17.57
C LEU A 97 12.74 2.59 17.36
N ILE A 98 11.98 2.97 16.34
CA ILE A 98 11.75 4.38 15.97
C ILE A 98 10.28 4.71 15.72
N GLY A 99 9.37 3.86 16.18
CA GLY A 99 7.93 4.00 15.97
C GLY A 99 7.15 4.11 17.27
N PRO A 100 5.81 3.95 17.24
CA PRO A 100 4.95 4.20 18.38
C PRO A 100 5.27 3.39 19.64
N ASP A 101 5.89 2.22 19.48
CA ASP A 101 6.22 1.30 20.57
C ASP A 101 7.66 1.50 21.07
N ALA A 102 8.40 2.49 20.55
CA ALA A 102 9.73 2.82 21.07
C ALA A 102 9.66 3.22 22.56
N PRO A 103 10.50 2.63 23.43
CA PRO A 103 10.49 2.94 24.85
C PRO A 103 10.76 4.41 25.14
N ASP A 104 11.72 5.00 24.42
CA ASP A 104 12.01 6.43 24.48
C ASP A 104 11.07 7.21 23.56
N PRO A 105 10.22 8.12 24.10
CA PRO A 105 9.38 9.00 23.29
C PRO A 105 10.14 9.83 22.26
N ALA A 106 11.40 10.20 22.52
CA ALA A 106 12.22 10.97 21.59
C ALA A 106 12.50 10.20 20.29
N MET A 107 12.55 8.87 20.37
CA MET A 107 12.77 7.97 19.23
C MET A 107 11.52 7.70 18.41
N ARG A 108 10.33 8.15 18.84
CA ARG A 108 9.07 7.94 18.10
C ARG A 108 9.02 8.86 16.89
N HIS A 109 9.62 8.42 15.79
CA HIS A 109 9.66 9.12 14.50
C HIS A 109 8.58 8.64 13.54
N ALA A 110 8.36 7.32 13.44
CA ALA A 110 7.21 6.76 12.74
C ALA A 110 5.92 7.00 13.55
N GLY A 111 4.87 7.42 12.85
CA GLY A 111 3.57 7.77 13.44
C GLY A 111 2.51 6.69 13.28
N ASN A 112 2.87 5.53 12.72
CA ASN A 112 2.00 4.37 12.57
C ASN A 112 2.75 3.07 12.95
N GLY A 113 2.02 1.96 12.97
CA GLY A 113 2.50 0.65 13.41
C GLY A 113 3.11 -0.21 12.32
N LEU A 114 3.41 0.36 11.15
CA LEU A 114 4.12 -0.37 10.10
C LEU A 114 5.60 -0.53 10.47
N ASP A 115 6.24 -1.52 9.86
CA ASP A 115 7.68 -1.60 9.74
C ASP A 115 8.07 -1.27 8.30
N CYS A 116 9.28 -0.77 8.04
CA CYS A 116 9.72 -0.59 6.64
C CYS A 116 9.61 -1.92 5.87
N GLN A 117 9.89 -3.04 6.52
CA GLN A 117 9.74 -4.37 5.93
C GLN A 117 8.30 -4.77 5.57
N SER A 118 7.27 -4.07 6.10
CA SER A 118 5.87 -4.28 5.68
C SER A 118 5.67 -4.06 4.18
N CYS A 119 6.56 -3.31 3.53
CA CYS A 119 6.58 -3.11 2.08
C CYS A 119 7.92 -3.53 1.45
N HIS A 120 9.03 -3.39 2.17
CA HIS A 120 10.36 -3.80 1.74
C HIS A 120 10.63 -5.24 2.20
N ILE A 121 10.08 -6.22 1.47
CA ILE A 121 10.01 -7.62 1.92
C ILE A 121 11.42 -8.17 2.22
N GLN A 122 11.51 -8.97 3.29
CA GLN A 122 12.78 -9.51 3.83
C GLN A 122 13.80 -8.39 4.11
N ALA A 123 13.36 -7.35 4.82
CA ALA A 123 14.15 -6.14 5.08
C ALA A 123 14.78 -5.51 3.82
N GLY A 124 14.09 -5.62 2.68
CA GLY A 124 14.51 -5.04 1.41
C GLY A 124 15.44 -5.92 0.57
N THR A 125 15.50 -7.22 0.82
CA THR A 125 16.36 -8.15 0.05
C THR A 125 15.57 -8.96 -0.99
N GLN A 126 14.24 -8.98 -0.92
CA GLN A 126 13.42 -9.70 -1.89
C GLN A 126 13.28 -8.93 -3.22
N GLN A 127 13.67 -9.58 -4.31
CA GLN A 127 13.44 -9.10 -5.66
C GLN A 127 11.94 -8.85 -5.93
N PHE A 128 11.60 -7.75 -6.61
CA PHE A 128 10.22 -7.32 -6.91
C PHE A 128 9.35 -7.02 -5.66
N GLY A 129 9.88 -7.19 -4.45
CA GLY A 129 9.26 -6.86 -3.17
C GLY A 129 9.67 -5.48 -2.65
N ILE A 130 9.80 -4.51 -3.57
CA ILE A 130 10.37 -3.17 -3.30
C ILE A 130 11.73 -3.27 -2.60
N PRO A 131 12.73 -3.92 -3.20
CA PRO A 131 14.01 -4.12 -2.56
C PRO A 131 14.75 -2.82 -2.28
N LEU A 132 15.51 -2.82 -1.19
CA LEU A 132 16.54 -1.84 -0.83
C LEU A 132 17.91 -2.27 -1.36
N ALA A 133 18.13 -3.57 -1.58
CA ALA A 133 19.34 -4.04 -2.25
C ALA A 133 19.47 -3.41 -3.65
N GLY A 134 20.66 -2.89 -3.94
CA GLY A 134 21.02 -2.24 -5.20
C GLY A 134 20.64 -0.76 -5.29
N VAL A 135 19.89 -0.19 -4.32
CA VAL A 135 19.48 1.22 -4.42
C VAL A 135 20.65 2.17 -4.16
N TRP A 136 21.70 1.75 -3.44
CA TRP A 136 22.90 2.56 -3.23
C TRP A 136 23.54 3.03 -4.55
N GLY A 137 23.57 2.17 -5.56
CA GLY A 137 24.23 2.45 -6.85
C GLY A 137 23.44 3.36 -7.79
N VAL A 138 22.21 3.76 -7.43
CA VAL A 138 21.31 4.57 -8.29
C VAL A 138 20.85 5.87 -7.64
N PHE A 139 21.45 6.26 -6.50
CA PHE A 139 21.27 7.56 -5.88
C PHE A 139 22.60 8.35 -5.90
N PRO A 140 22.57 9.70 -5.96
CA PRO A 140 21.38 10.56 -5.99
C PRO A 140 20.59 10.42 -7.30
N GLN A 141 19.28 10.69 -7.26
CA GLN A 141 18.41 10.61 -8.45
C GLN A 141 17.38 11.73 -8.48
N TYR A 142 16.94 12.09 -9.68
CA TYR A 142 15.80 12.98 -9.84
C TYR A 142 14.52 12.32 -9.32
N ILE A 143 13.82 13.00 -8.41
CA ILE A 143 12.52 12.59 -7.90
C ILE A 143 11.47 13.58 -8.38
N GLY A 144 10.57 13.12 -9.24
CA GLY A 144 9.54 13.97 -9.84
C GLY A 144 8.60 14.63 -8.83
N ARG A 145 8.45 14.04 -7.65
CA ARG A 145 7.60 14.58 -6.59
C ARG A 145 8.16 15.87 -6.00
N GLU A 146 9.44 15.91 -5.72
CA GLU A 146 10.10 17.12 -5.21
C GLU A 146 10.64 17.99 -6.37
N ASN A 147 10.63 17.50 -7.62
CA ASN A 147 11.19 18.14 -8.82
C ASN A 147 12.69 18.49 -8.66
N GLU A 148 13.41 17.63 -7.95
CA GLU A 148 14.81 17.84 -7.58
C GLU A 148 15.61 16.54 -7.63
N VAL A 149 16.93 16.66 -7.74
CA VAL A 149 17.85 15.54 -7.49
C VAL A 149 17.95 15.35 -5.97
N ARG A 150 17.57 14.17 -5.48
CA ARG A 150 17.53 13.85 -4.05
C ARG A 150 18.54 12.78 -3.69
N THR A 151 19.07 12.85 -2.47
CA THR A 151 19.92 11.80 -1.89
C THR A 151 19.10 10.60 -1.44
N LEU A 152 19.77 9.52 -1.02
CA LEU A 152 19.10 8.34 -0.50
C LEU A 152 18.50 8.59 0.90
N GLU A 153 19.18 9.39 1.73
CA GLU A 153 18.70 9.82 3.04
C GLU A 153 17.40 10.63 2.91
N GLU A 154 17.36 11.55 1.97
CA GLU A 154 16.17 12.32 1.64
C GLU A 154 15.02 11.42 1.14
N ARG A 155 15.35 10.37 0.38
CA ARG A 155 14.37 9.38 -0.05
C ARG A 155 13.82 8.57 1.14
N VAL A 156 14.65 8.20 2.12
CA VAL A 156 14.21 7.53 3.36
C VAL A 156 13.28 8.45 4.15
N ASN A 157 13.61 9.73 4.29
CA ASN A 157 12.72 10.70 4.94
C ASN A 157 11.38 10.86 4.21
N GLY A 158 11.38 10.81 2.87
CA GLY A 158 10.15 10.74 2.10
C GLY A 158 9.29 9.49 2.38
N CYS A 159 9.89 8.35 2.77
CA CYS A 159 9.15 7.20 3.30
C CYS A 159 8.63 7.45 4.71
N MET A 160 9.45 8.03 5.60
CA MET A 160 9.05 8.31 6.98
C MET A 160 7.79 9.19 7.04
N GLU A 161 7.73 10.25 6.25
CA GLU A 161 6.59 11.17 6.21
C GLU A 161 5.34 10.62 5.51
N ARG A 162 5.45 9.50 4.80
CA ARG A 162 4.37 8.98 3.95
C ARG A 162 3.96 7.57 4.36
N SER A 163 4.83 6.62 4.08
CA SER A 163 4.60 5.22 4.44
C SER A 163 4.51 5.04 5.95
N MET A 164 5.38 5.71 6.71
CA MET A 164 5.39 5.59 8.18
C MET A 164 4.52 6.63 8.90
N ASN A 165 3.81 7.48 8.14
CA ASN A 165 2.96 8.56 8.64
C ASN A 165 3.60 9.38 9.78
N GLY A 166 4.90 9.61 9.68
CA GLY A 166 5.74 10.14 10.75
C GLY A 166 6.46 11.42 10.37
N ARG A 167 7.60 11.64 11.01
CA ARG A 167 8.49 12.79 10.79
C ARG A 167 9.85 12.32 10.26
N ALA A 168 10.51 13.20 9.53
CA ALA A 168 11.87 12.98 9.06
C ALA A 168 12.84 12.66 10.22
N LEU A 169 13.82 11.80 9.92
CA LEU A 169 15.00 11.58 10.75
C LEU A 169 16.05 12.66 10.47
N ALA A 170 16.89 12.95 11.46
CA ALA A 170 18.08 13.77 11.24
C ALA A 170 19.00 13.08 10.23
N VAL A 171 19.37 13.78 9.16
CA VAL A 171 20.15 13.20 8.04
C VAL A 171 21.53 12.73 8.51
N ASP A 172 22.14 13.44 9.45
CA ASP A 172 23.42 13.10 10.08
C ASP A 172 23.25 12.32 11.40
N GLY A 173 22.02 11.95 11.75
CA GLY A 173 21.68 11.21 12.97
C GLY A 173 22.12 9.75 12.94
N PRO A 174 22.22 9.10 14.11
CA PRO A 174 22.65 7.71 14.22
C PRO A 174 21.73 6.72 13.48
N GLU A 175 20.42 6.94 13.48
CA GLU A 175 19.44 6.06 12.83
C GLU A 175 19.58 6.12 11.31
N MET A 176 19.71 7.32 10.73
CA MET A 176 19.93 7.49 9.30
C MET A 176 21.27 6.87 8.88
N LYS A 177 22.35 7.10 9.65
CA LYS A 177 23.65 6.46 9.41
C LYS A 177 23.55 4.94 9.42
N ALA A 178 22.82 4.36 10.37
CA ALA A 178 22.63 2.91 10.44
C ALA A 178 21.87 2.38 9.22
N ILE A 179 20.74 3.01 8.86
CA ILE A 179 19.95 2.64 7.68
C ILE A 179 20.80 2.73 6.41
N MET A 180 21.56 3.82 6.22
CA MET A 180 22.45 3.98 5.07
C MET A 180 23.56 2.93 5.04
N THR A 181 24.15 2.61 6.19
CA THR A 181 25.21 1.60 6.28
C THR A 181 24.68 0.21 5.91
N TYR A 182 23.48 -0.13 6.38
CA TYR A 182 22.79 -1.36 5.99
C TYR A 182 22.50 -1.41 4.49
N ILE A 183 21.85 -0.37 3.94
CA ILE A 183 21.52 -0.31 2.51
C ILE A 183 22.78 -0.40 1.64
N ARG A 184 23.85 0.31 2.04
CA ARG A 184 25.15 0.22 1.36
C ARG A 184 25.66 -1.21 1.34
N HIS A 185 25.64 -1.90 2.49
CA HIS A 185 26.12 -3.28 2.60
C HIS A 185 25.34 -4.24 1.70
N ILE A 186 24.01 -4.29 1.80
CA ILE A 186 23.19 -5.20 0.99
C ILE A 186 23.12 -4.83 -0.49
N SER A 187 23.59 -3.64 -0.86
CA SER A 187 23.66 -3.21 -2.26
C SER A 187 24.91 -3.66 -2.98
N ALA A 188 25.89 -4.29 -2.30
CA ALA A 188 27.17 -4.69 -2.90
C ALA A 188 27.81 -3.50 -3.64
N PRO A 189 28.32 -2.49 -2.92
CA PRO A 189 28.62 -1.17 -3.47
C PRO A 189 29.64 -1.18 -4.61
N GLU A 190 30.41 -2.25 -4.79
CA GLU A 190 31.24 -2.50 -5.97
C GLU A 190 30.45 -2.52 -7.29
N ARG A 191 29.11 -2.63 -7.25
CA ARG A 191 28.19 -2.57 -8.39
C ARG A 191 27.64 -1.17 -8.68
N VAL A 192 28.33 -0.09 -8.28
CA VAL A 192 27.89 1.31 -8.51
C VAL A 192 27.46 1.52 -9.98
N GLY A 193 26.31 2.19 -10.17
CA GLY A 193 25.77 2.54 -11.50
C GLY A 193 24.93 1.45 -12.15
N GLN A 194 24.85 0.25 -11.57
CA GLN A 194 24.04 -0.85 -12.09
C GLN A 194 22.77 -1.02 -11.27
N SER A 195 21.60 -0.97 -11.92
CA SER A 195 20.34 -1.39 -11.28
C SER A 195 20.25 -2.91 -11.35
N LEU A 196 19.91 -3.54 -10.22
CA LEU A 196 19.61 -4.96 -10.21
C LEU A 196 18.26 -5.24 -10.91
N VAL A 197 18.19 -6.31 -11.69
CA VAL A 197 16.94 -6.79 -12.30
C VAL A 197 15.97 -7.12 -11.19
N GLY A 198 14.77 -6.52 -11.22
CA GLY A 198 13.77 -6.67 -10.17
C GLY A 198 13.85 -5.67 -9.03
N ARG A 199 14.53 -4.54 -9.26
CA ARG A 199 14.28 -3.31 -8.51
C ARG A 199 12.79 -2.91 -8.59
N GLY A 200 12.24 -2.43 -7.47
CA GLY A 200 10.86 -1.93 -7.41
C GLY A 200 9.81 -3.05 -7.37
N THR A 201 8.68 -2.83 -8.04
CA THR A 201 7.61 -3.83 -8.22
C THR A 201 7.66 -4.39 -9.64
N PRO A 202 7.12 -5.59 -9.89
CA PRO A 202 7.20 -6.17 -11.22
C PRO A 202 6.37 -5.38 -12.23
N PRO A 203 6.72 -5.44 -13.53
CA PRO A 203 5.88 -4.87 -14.57
C PRO A 203 4.53 -5.60 -14.60
N LEU A 204 3.45 -4.82 -14.70
CA LEU A 204 2.09 -5.31 -14.87
C LEU A 204 1.40 -4.45 -15.93
N PRO A 205 0.82 -5.05 -17.00
CA PRO A 205 0.03 -4.32 -17.97
C PRO A 205 -1.11 -3.55 -17.29
N LEU A 206 -1.39 -2.35 -17.78
CA LEU A 206 -2.52 -1.56 -17.28
C LEU A 206 -3.83 -2.16 -17.81
N PRO A 207 -4.90 -2.19 -17.01
CA PRO A 207 -6.21 -2.56 -17.50
C PRO A 207 -6.71 -1.52 -18.51
N ASP A 208 -7.44 -1.99 -19.51
CA ASP A 208 -8.18 -1.17 -20.48
C ASP A 208 -9.51 -0.63 -19.92
N ARG A 209 -9.86 -1.03 -18.70
CA ARG A 209 -11.01 -0.58 -17.91
C ARG A 209 -10.58 0.10 -16.60
N ALA A 210 -11.55 0.74 -15.94
CA ALA A 210 -11.39 1.14 -14.56
C ALA A 210 -11.27 -0.11 -13.65
N ALA A 211 -10.45 -0.01 -12.62
CA ALA A 211 -10.39 -0.96 -11.52
C ALA A 211 -11.70 -0.90 -10.72
N ASP A 212 -12.26 -2.06 -10.39
CA ASP A 212 -13.57 -2.21 -9.76
C ASP A 212 -13.41 -2.48 -8.25
N PRO A 213 -13.71 -1.52 -7.37
CA PRO A 213 -13.62 -1.71 -5.93
C PRO A 213 -14.67 -2.68 -5.37
N VAL A 214 -15.79 -2.91 -6.06
CA VAL A 214 -16.81 -3.89 -5.64
C VAL A 214 -16.31 -5.30 -5.91
N ARG A 215 -15.75 -5.57 -7.10
CA ARG A 215 -15.03 -6.82 -7.36
C ARG A 215 -13.84 -6.97 -6.41
N GLY A 216 -13.11 -5.89 -6.16
CA GLY A 216 -11.98 -5.87 -5.24
C GLY A 216 -12.32 -6.30 -3.81
N GLN A 217 -13.50 -5.93 -3.32
CA GLN A 217 -13.99 -6.37 -2.02
C GLN A 217 -14.17 -7.91 -1.96
N VAL A 218 -14.65 -8.52 -3.04
CA VAL A 218 -14.80 -9.98 -3.12
C VAL A 218 -13.43 -10.66 -3.08
N VAL A 219 -12.49 -10.19 -3.92
CA VAL A 219 -11.11 -10.69 -3.93
C VAL A 219 -10.47 -10.54 -2.55
N TYR A 220 -10.67 -9.40 -1.89
CA TYR A 220 -10.18 -9.15 -0.54
C TYR A 220 -10.68 -10.18 0.47
N ALA A 221 -12.00 -10.43 0.48
CA ALA A 221 -12.62 -11.38 1.39
C ALA A 221 -12.10 -12.82 1.17
N GLU A 222 -11.94 -13.22 -0.09
CA GLU A 222 -11.50 -14.57 -0.48
C GLU A 222 -10.01 -14.80 -0.24
N THR A 223 -9.17 -13.77 -0.42
CA THR A 223 -7.73 -13.93 -0.58
C THR A 223 -6.89 -13.23 0.50
N CYS A 224 -7.37 -12.12 1.05
CA CYS A 224 -6.56 -11.21 1.88
C CYS A 224 -7.01 -11.17 3.35
N ALA A 225 -8.32 -11.27 3.60
CA ALA A 225 -8.93 -11.05 4.91
C ALA A 225 -8.46 -12.04 5.98
N ALA A 226 -8.05 -13.26 5.59
CA ALA A 226 -7.52 -14.26 6.51
C ALA A 226 -6.24 -13.81 7.23
N CYS A 227 -5.44 -12.94 6.61
CA CYS A 227 -4.22 -12.38 7.20
C CYS A 227 -4.42 -10.93 7.67
N HIS A 228 -5.01 -10.08 6.82
CA HIS A 228 -5.13 -8.65 7.10
C HIS A 228 -6.38 -8.26 7.90
N GLY A 229 -7.22 -9.23 8.25
CA GLY A 229 -8.49 -9.02 8.95
C GLY A 229 -9.61 -8.61 7.99
N ALA A 230 -10.86 -8.97 8.30
CA ALA A 230 -12.02 -8.52 7.53
C ALA A 230 -12.19 -6.99 7.54
N ASP A 231 -11.67 -6.34 8.59
CA ASP A 231 -11.64 -4.90 8.79
C ASP A 231 -10.34 -4.23 8.30
N GLY A 232 -9.41 -4.99 7.73
CA GLY A 232 -8.13 -4.51 7.18
C GLY A 232 -7.18 -3.86 8.18
N LEU A 233 -7.45 -4.00 9.49
CA LEU A 233 -6.62 -3.44 10.55
C LEU A 233 -5.39 -4.30 10.88
N GLY A 234 -5.19 -5.38 10.12
CA GLY A 234 -4.08 -6.30 10.31
C GLY A 234 -4.27 -7.23 11.51
N GLN A 235 -3.26 -8.04 11.77
CA GLN A 235 -3.20 -8.91 12.94
C GLN A 235 -2.05 -8.46 13.84
N ARG A 236 -2.40 -7.89 15.00
CA ARG A 236 -1.40 -7.51 16.01
C ARG A 236 -0.75 -8.75 16.61
N LEU A 237 0.50 -8.60 17.01
CA LEU A 237 1.20 -9.62 17.80
C LEU A 237 0.78 -9.52 19.25
N GLU A 238 0.70 -10.68 19.92
CA GLU A 238 0.53 -10.72 21.38
C GLU A 238 1.75 -10.11 22.07
N ALA A 239 1.56 -9.55 23.27
CA ALA A 239 2.60 -8.74 23.92
C ALA A 239 3.96 -9.46 24.07
N ALA A 240 3.97 -10.75 24.38
CA ALA A 240 5.19 -11.53 24.49
C ALA A 240 5.92 -11.69 23.15
N GLU A 241 5.18 -12.00 22.07
CA GLU A 241 5.73 -12.15 20.73
C GLU A 241 6.15 -10.81 20.13
N ALA A 242 5.41 -9.73 20.41
CA ALA A 242 5.78 -8.37 20.03
C ALA A 242 7.10 -7.95 20.70
N ALA A 243 7.31 -8.31 21.97
CA ALA A 243 8.56 -8.05 22.69
C ALA A 243 9.73 -8.87 22.13
N GLU A 244 9.50 -10.12 21.76
CA GLU A 244 10.52 -11.00 21.18
C GLU A 244 10.94 -10.55 19.78
N THR A 245 9.96 -10.28 18.92
CA THR A 245 10.20 -9.94 17.50
C THR A 245 10.52 -8.46 17.29
N GLY A 246 10.17 -7.59 18.24
CA GLY A 246 10.25 -6.14 18.10
C GLY A 246 9.29 -5.58 17.05
N ARG A 247 8.20 -6.28 16.74
CA ARG A 247 7.20 -5.89 15.73
C ARG A 247 5.84 -5.71 16.38
N ARG A 248 5.06 -4.76 15.88
CA ARG A 248 3.68 -4.53 16.33
C ARG A 248 2.68 -5.50 15.68
N TYR A 249 2.92 -5.88 14.42
CA TYR A 249 2.00 -6.66 13.61
C TYR A 249 2.64 -7.90 13.02
N ARG A 250 1.89 -9.02 13.06
CA ARG A 250 2.18 -10.23 12.28
C ARG A 250 1.89 -9.94 10.81
N PHE A 251 0.69 -9.42 10.56
CA PHE A 251 0.24 -8.93 9.26
C PHE A 251 -0.16 -7.45 9.39
N PRO A 252 0.41 -6.56 8.58
CA PRO A 252 0.23 -5.13 8.76
C PRO A 252 -1.20 -4.65 8.41
N PRO A 253 -1.65 -3.53 9.00
CA PRO A 253 -2.89 -2.85 8.60
C PRO A 253 -2.77 -2.30 7.18
N LEU A 254 -3.75 -2.61 6.34
CA LEU A 254 -3.81 -2.09 4.96
C LEU A 254 -4.50 -0.73 4.89
N TRP A 255 -5.33 -0.41 5.88
CA TRP A 255 -5.96 0.89 6.08
C TRP A 255 -6.21 1.15 7.57
N GLY A 256 -6.93 2.22 7.89
CA GLY A 256 -7.14 2.66 9.26
C GLY A 256 -5.97 3.51 9.78
N PRO A 257 -6.03 3.94 11.05
CA PRO A 257 -5.12 4.94 11.60
C PRO A 257 -3.65 4.47 11.66
N ASP A 258 -3.42 3.16 11.70
CA ASP A 258 -2.09 2.57 11.86
C ASP A 258 -1.46 2.12 10.53
N SER A 259 -2.06 2.48 9.39
CA SER A 259 -1.55 2.20 8.04
C SER A 259 -0.82 3.41 7.43
N TYR A 260 -0.36 3.26 6.19
CA TYR A 260 0.26 4.33 5.42
C TYR A 260 -0.73 5.44 5.07
N ASN A 261 -0.25 6.68 4.98
CA ASN A 261 -1.09 7.82 4.61
C ASN A 261 -1.37 7.89 3.10
N ASP A 262 -2.31 8.73 2.71
CA ASP A 262 -2.73 8.93 1.31
C ASP A 262 -1.67 9.60 0.41
N GLY A 263 -0.57 10.10 0.98
CA GLY A 263 0.59 10.56 0.23
C GLY A 263 1.58 9.45 -0.14
N ALA A 264 1.43 8.24 0.40
CA ALA A 264 2.36 7.14 0.21
C ALA A 264 2.29 6.54 -1.21
N GLY A 265 3.41 5.96 -1.65
CA GLY A 265 3.47 5.27 -2.94
C GLY A 265 2.48 4.11 -3.05
N MET A 266 2.21 3.42 -1.94
CA MET A 266 1.26 2.31 -1.84
C MET A 266 -0.21 2.76 -1.89
N ALA A 267 -0.49 4.05 -1.69
CA ALA A 267 -1.82 4.63 -1.89
C ALA A 267 -2.18 4.82 -3.38
N ARG A 268 -1.25 4.50 -4.31
CA ARG A 268 -1.45 4.56 -5.75
C ARG A 268 -1.70 3.17 -6.33
N ILE A 269 -2.80 3.00 -7.07
CA ILE A 269 -3.28 1.66 -7.47
C ILE A 269 -2.29 0.94 -8.38
N ILE A 270 -1.65 1.58 -9.36
CA ILE A 270 -0.72 0.88 -10.27
C ILE A 270 0.46 0.32 -9.48
N THR A 271 1.01 1.12 -8.55
CA THR A 271 2.15 0.68 -7.73
C THR A 271 1.75 -0.47 -6.81
N ALA A 272 0.60 -0.35 -6.15
CA ALA A 272 0.15 -1.34 -5.20
C ALA A 272 -0.34 -2.63 -5.87
N ALA A 273 -1.04 -2.57 -7.00
CA ALA A 273 -1.47 -3.74 -7.76
C ALA A 273 -0.27 -4.56 -8.25
N ARG A 274 0.80 -3.89 -8.70
CA ARG A 274 2.06 -4.55 -9.05
C ARG A 274 2.70 -5.25 -7.84
N PHE A 275 2.72 -4.57 -6.69
CA PHE A 275 3.23 -5.17 -5.45
C PHE A 275 2.42 -6.42 -5.07
N VAL A 276 1.09 -6.31 -5.05
CA VAL A 276 0.19 -7.43 -4.70
C VAL A 276 0.36 -8.58 -5.69
N HIS A 277 0.31 -8.33 -6.99
CA HIS A 277 0.44 -9.39 -8.01
C HIS A 277 1.75 -10.19 -7.88
N GLY A 278 2.85 -9.53 -7.53
CA GLY A 278 4.16 -10.17 -7.42
C GLY A 278 4.51 -10.75 -6.05
N ASN A 279 3.78 -10.39 -4.98
CA ASN A 279 4.20 -10.68 -3.61
C ASN A 279 3.08 -11.13 -2.67
N MET A 280 1.81 -11.07 -3.11
CA MET A 280 0.64 -11.39 -2.28
C MET A 280 -0.30 -12.38 -2.97
N PRO A 281 -0.90 -13.32 -2.22
CA PRO A 281 -0.67 -13.64 -0.80
C PRO A 281 0.76 -14.07 -0.47
N LEU A 282 1.13 -14.05 0.81
CA LEU A 282 2.48 -14.40 1.26
C LEU A 282 2.90 -15.78 0.70
N GLY A 283 4.08 -15.85 0.09
CA GLY A 283 4.55 -17.02 -0.66
C GLY A 283 4.43 -16.89 -2.18
N THR A 284 3.70 -15.87 -2.66
CA THR A 284 3.66 -15.48 -4.09
C THR A 284 5.01 -14.91 -4.53
N THR A 285 5.42 -15.25 -5.75
CA THR A 285 6.54 -14.61 -6.45
C THR A 285 6.07 -14.04 -7.78
N PHE A 286 6.83 -13.14 -8.38
CA PHE A 286 6.50 -12.62 -9.71
C PHE A 286 6.46 -13.70 -10.80
N GLU A 287 7.22 -14.79 -10.64
CA GLU A 287 7.24 -15.91 -11.59
C GLU A 287 6.04 -16.84 -11.41
N ALA A 288 5.43 -16.83 -10.23
CA ALA A 288 4.27 -17.64 -9.88
C ALA A 288 3.20 -16.77 -9.16
N PRO A 289 2.57 -15.82 -9.87
CA PRO A 289 1.56 -14.96 -9.27
C PRO A 289 0.33 -15.76 -8.87
N ALA A 290 -0.15 -15.57 -7.65
CA ALA A 290 -1.31 -16.29 -7.12
C ALA A 290 -2.66 -15.69 -7.56
N ILE A 291 -2.70 -14.39 -7.88
CA ILE A 291 -3.91 -13.72 -8.37
C ILE A 291 -3.69 -13.10 -9.75
N PRO A 292 -4.72 -13.09 -10.62
CA PRO A 292 -4.60 -12.51 -11.95
C PRO A 292 -4.41 -10.99 -11.88
N PRO A 293 -3.80 -10.36 -12.91
CA PRO A 293 -3.55 -8.92 -12.95
C PRO A 293 -4.79 -8.08 -12.65
N ALA A 294 -5.93 -8.41 -13.25
CA ALA A 294 -7.19 -7.69 -13.07
C ALA A 294 -7.65 -7.66 -11.60
N ASP A 295 -7.62 -8.81 -10.93
CA ASP A 295 -7.99 -8.90 -9.51
C ASP A 295 -7.00 -8.14 -8.61
N ALA A 296 -5.72 -8.05 -8.99
CA ALA A 296 -4.73 -7.21 -8.28
C ALA A 296 -5.04 -5.71 -8.36
N PHE A 297 -5.53 -5.23 -9.51
CA PHE A 297 -6.02 -3.85 -9.65
C PHE A 297 -7.30 -3.62 -8.86
N ASP A 298 -8.26 -4.54 -8.96
CA ASP A 298 -9.57 -4.43 -8.31
C ASP A 298 -9.42 -4.45 -6.77
N VAL A 299 -8.65 -5.40 -6.22
CA VAL A 299 -8.43 -5.47 -4.76
C VAL A 299 -7.73 -4.22 -4.24
N MET A 300 -6.80 -3.65 -5.00
CA MET A 300 -6.14 -2.41 -4.59
C MET A 300 -7.02 -1.17 -4.77
N ALA A 301 -7.99 -1.18 -5.69
CA ALA A 301 -9.05 -0.18 -5.72
C ALA A 301 -9.88 -0.22 -4.44
N PHE A 302 -10.30 -1.41 -4.00
CA PHE A 302 -11.00 -1.58 -2.73
C PHE A 302 -10.15 -1.11 -1.54
N VAL A 303 -8.92 -1.61 -1.38
CA VAL A 303 -8.04 -1.26 -0.26
C VAL A 303 -7.73 0.24 -0.18
N ASN A 304 -7.44 0.88 -1.32
CA ASN A 304 -7.14 2.32 -1.37
C ASN A 304 -8.42 3.21 -1.40
N THR A 305 -9.61 2.62 -1.28
CA THR A 305 -10.83 3.36 -0.94
C THR A 305 -11.11 3.48 0.54
N GLN A 306 -10.46 2.65 1.36
CA GLN A 306 -10.67 2.64 2.79
C GLN A 306 -10.04 3.85 3.50
N PRO A 307 -10.61 4.29 4.65
CA PRO A 307 -10.09 5.41 5.41
C PRO A 307 -8.65 5.19 5.88
N ARG A 308 -7.82 6.23 5.80
CA ARG A 308 -6.42 6.24 6.26
C ARG A 308 -5.97 7.65 6.64
N PRO A 309 -4.81 7.83 7.29
CA PRO A 309 -4.30 9.16 7.61
C PRO A 309 -4.12 10.02 6.36
N ARG A 310 -4.36 11.33 6.51
CA ARG A 310 -4.19 12.34 5.47
C ARG A 310 -2.83 13.01 5.61
N ARG A 311 -2.08 13.09 4.52
CA ARG A 311 -0.87 13.91 4.45
C ARG A 311 -1.24 15.35 4.09
N ALA A 312 -0.70 16.31 4.84
CA ALA A 312 -0.76 17.72 4.48
C ALA A 312 0.23 18.05 3.35
N GLY A 313 -0.04 19.10 2.58
CA GLY A 313 0.90 19.62 1.58
C GLY A 313 0.98 18.83 0.28
N LEU A 314 -0.03 18.01 -0.05
CA LEU A 314 -0.03 17.20 -1.28
C LEU A 314 -0.15 18.05 -2.55
N GLU A 315 -0.67 19.27 -2.44
CA GLU A 315 -0.74 20.26 -3.52
C GLU A 315 0.65 20.71 -4.02
N ALA A 316 1.66 20.66 -3.14
CA ALA A 316 3.05 20.98 -3.46
C ALA A 316 3.79 19.79 -4.12
N ASP A 317 3.24 18.58 -4.07
CA ASP A 317 3.84 17.41 -4.71
C ASP A 317 3.77 17.54 -6.23
N TYR A 318 4.87 17.18 -6.90
CA TYR A 318 5.08 17.21 -8.35
C TYR A 318 4.96 18.61 -8.95
N PRO A 319 5.80 19.59 -8.59
CA PRO A 319 5.78 20.92 -9.21
C PRO A 319 5.75 20.88 -10.74
N ASP A 320 6.51 19.96 -11.34
CA ASP A 320 6.32 19.57 -12.75
C ASP A 320 5.25 18.47 -12.83
N ARG A 321 4.01 18.83 -13.25
CA ARG A 321 2.92 17.84 -13.35
C ARG A 321 3.15 16.79 -14.44
N SER A 322 4.08 16.99 -15.37
CA SER A 322 4.47 15.94 -16.33
C SER A 322 5.17 14.75 -15.65
N ALA A 323 5.75 14.96 -14.47
CA ALA A 323 6.35 13.93 -13.64
C ALA A 323 5.36 13.30 -12.63
N LYS A 324 4.12 13.81 -12.54
CA LYS A 324 3.10 13.28 -11.64
C LYS A 324 2.57 11.93 -12.14
N PRO A 325 2.57 10.88 -11.30
CA PRO A 325 1.99 9.61 -11.68
C PRO A 325 0.51 9.75 -12.03
N VAL A 326 0.11 9.11 -13.13
CA VAL A 326 -1.28 9.13 -13.61
C VAL A 326 -2.28 8.54 -12.61
N ASP A 327 -1.80 7.71 -11.69
CA ASP A 327 -2.58 7.06 -10.63
C ASP A 327 -2.50 7.76 -9.26
N ALA A 328 -1.93 8.98 -9.21
CA ALA A 328 -1.98 9.79 -8.00
C ALA A 328 -3.42 10.27 -7.76
N ALA A 329 -4.07 9.73 -6.73
CA ALA A 329 -5.49 9.95 -6.43
C ALA A 329 -5.81 11.28 -5.71
N TYR A 330 -4.95 12.29 -5.83
CA TYR A 330 -5.13 13.59 -5.20
C TYR A 330 -4.77 14.74 -6.17
N PRO A 331 -5.44 15.91 -6.04
CA PRO A 331 -5.16 17.06 -6.89
C PRO A 331 -3.76 17.64 -6.61
N PRO A 332 -3.19 18.42 -7.55
CA PRO A 332 -3.78 18.75 -8.86
C PRO A 332 -3.68 17.59 -9.85
N PHE A 333 -4.76 17.34 -10.59
CA PHE A 333 -4.84 16.24 -11.55
C PHE A 333 -4.19 16.63 -12.88
N VAL A 334 -3.74 15.62 -13.63
CA VAL A 334 -3.04 15.82 -14.89
C VAL A 334 -4.02 15.74 -16.05
N GLY A 335 -4.10 16.80 -16.84
CA GLY A 335 -4.93 16.84 -18.05
C GLY A 335 -6.42 16.98 -17.78
N PRO A 336 -7.27 16.82 -18.81
CA PRO A 336 -8.71 17.08 -18.74
C PRO A 336 -9.51 15.93 -18.10
N PHE A 337 -8.86 15.03 -17.36
CA PHE A 337 -9.47 13.80 -16.86
C PHE A 337 -10.06 14.01 -15.46
N PRO A 338 -11.21 13.38 -15.15
CA PRO A 338 -11.81 13.48 -13.83
C PRO A 338 -10.95 12.78 -12.76
N ALA A 339 -11.09 13.24 -11.51
CA ALA A 339 -10.41 12.65 -10.35
C ALA A 339 -10.62 11.13 -10.23
N GLU A 340 -11.83 10.66 -10.58
CA GLU A 340 -12.19 9.24 -10.57
C GLU A 340 -11.34 8.41 -11.54
N GLN A 341 -11.03 8.95 -12.73
CA GLN A 341 -10.19 8.26 -13.70
C GLN A 341 -8.72 8.22 -13.26
N HIS A 342 -8.22 9.25 -12.59
CA HIS A 342 -6.91 9.17 -11.92
C HIS A 342 -6.90 8.10 -10.84
N ARG A 343 -7.97 8.00 -10.07
CA ARG A 343 -8.08 7.06 -8.98
C ARG A 343 -8.17 5.61 -9.46
N PHE A 344 -9.04 5.31 -10.41
CA PHE A 344 -9.39 3.93 -10.79
C PHE A 344 -8.99 3.55 -12.22
N GLY A 345 -8.57 4.51 -13.05
CA GLY A 345 -8.31 4.28 -14.46
C GLY A 345 -9.57 4.33 -15.33
N PRO A 346 -9.48 3.90 -16.60
CA PRO A 346 -8.27 3.42 -17.26
C PRO A 346 -7.21 4.52 -17.36
N TRP A 347 -5.96 4.18 -17.05
CA TRP A 347 -4.86 5.16 -16.97
C TRP A 347 -4.14 5.37 -18.30
N GLN A 348 -4.29 4.45 -19.25
CA GLN A 348 -3.64 4.53 -20.57
C GLN A 348 -3.99 5.85 -21.31
N PRO A 349 -5.26 6.30 -21.37
CA PRO A 349 -5.60 7.60 -21.97
C PRO A 349 -4.88 8.80 -21.33
N ILE A 350 -4.65 8.76 -20.01
CA ILE A 350 -3.94 9.83 -19.29
C ILE A 350 -2.45 9.83 -19.69
N GLN A 351 -1.85 8.63 -19.83
CA GLN A 351 -0.47 8.50 -20.30
C GLN A 351 -0.30 8.95 -21.76
N ASP A 352 -1.25 8.62 -22.63
CA ASP A 352 -1.26 9.07 -24.02
C ASP A 352 -1.37 10.60 -24.11
N TRP A 353 -2.26 11.20 -23.31
CA TRP A 353 -2.38 12.65 -23.23
C TRP A 353 -1.10 13.31 -22.72
N LEU A 354 -0.45 12.78 -21.69
CA LEU A 354 0.82 13.28 -21.17
C LEU A 354 1.92 13.28 -22.22
N ARG A 355 2.04 12.18 -22.99
CA ARG A 355 3.01 12.07 -24.10
C ARG A 355 2.74 13.09 -25.20
N ALA A 356 1.47 13.36 -25.50
CA ALA A 356 1.08 14.32 -26.52
C ALA A 356 1.17 15.78 -26.05
N ASN A 357 1.09 16.05 -24.74
CA ASN A 357 0.98 17.39 -24.16
C ASN A 357 2.03 17.71 -23.08
N PRO A 358 3.33 17.47 -23.29
CA PRO A 358 4.34 17.61 -22.24
C PRO A 358 4.49 19.05 -21.74
N ALA A 359 4.33 20.05 -22.61
CA ALA A 359 4.40 21.47 -22.23
C ALA A 359 3.17 21.90 -21.40
N ALA A 360 1.97 21.43 -21.77
CA ALA A 360 0.76 21.74 -21.03
C ALA A 360 0.81 21.14 -19.62
N ALA A 361 1.32 19.90 -19.49
CA ALA A 361 1.50 19.27 -18.18
C ALA A 361 2.49 20.04 -17.29
N ARG A 362 3.60 20.55 -17.83
CA ARG A 362 4.57 21.38 -17.09
C ARG A 362 4.02 22.73 -16.64
N ALA A 363 3.09 23.30 -17.40
CA ALA A 363 2.55 24.64 -17.16
C ALA A 363 1.36 24.68 -16.19
N LEU A 364 0.88 23.51 -15.73
CA LEU A 364 -0.19 23.44 -14.75
C LEU A 364 0.30 23.94 -13.38
N PRO A 365 -0.44 24.84 -12.72
CA PRO A 365 -0.04 25.42 -11.44
C PRO A 365 0.05 24.39 -10.31
#